data_AF-A0A0F7FCA7-F1
#
_entry.id   AF-A0A0F7FCA7-F1
#
_cell.length_a   1.000
_cell.length_b   1.000
_cell.length_c   1.000
_cell.angle_alpha   90.00
_cell.angle_beta   90.00
_cell.angle_gamma   90.00
#
_symmetry.space_group_name_H-M   'P 1'
#
loop_
_entity.id
_entity.type
_entity.pdbx_description
1 polymer ?
#
loop_
_entity_poly.entity_id
_entity_poly.type
_entity_poly.pdbx_seq_one_letter_code
_entity_poly.pdbx_strand_id
1 'polypeptide(L)'
;MSFDLKDLDKLSQILKLLGDKTRLTIMKLLENQERCVCELVEFFKMSQPSISQHLRKLKDAGLVKENRRGQWIFYSVNPSSAQYEFIQKLIAFVPSQDHAMEELSKKGVISCE
;
A
#
# COMPACT_ATOMS: atom_id res chain seq x y z
N MET A 1 22.09 21.82 -2.61
CA MET A 1 21.29 20.63 -2.92
C MET A 1 21.67 20.23 -4.34
N SER A 2 22.56 19.26 -4.52
CA SER A 2 22.90 18.75 -5.85
C SER A 2 21.75 17.88 -6.33
N PHE A 3 21.06 18.30 -7.39
CA PHE A 3 20.04 17.48 -8.05
C PHE A 3 20.74 16.43 -8.91
N ASP A 4 20.78 15.17 -8.45
CA ASP A 4 21.21 14.03 -9.28
C ASP A 4 20.05 13.65 -10.23
N LEU A 5 20.36 13.48 -11.52
CA LEU A 5 19.39 13.01 -12.51
C LEU A 5 18.78 11.65 -12.12
N LYS A 6 19.56 10.80 -11.43
CA LYS A 6 19.08 9.51 -10.91
C LYS A 6 17.99 9.66 -9.85
N ASP A 7 18.06 10.71 -9.02
CA ASP A 7 17.03 10.98 -8.02
C ASP A 7 15.73 11.43 -8.69
N LEU A 8 15.82 12.23 -9.77
CA LEU A 8 14.67 12.65 -10.55
C LEU A 8 14.00 11.47 -11.27
N ASP A 9 14.79 10.57 -11.87
CA ASP A 9 14.27 9.36 -12.52
C ASP A 9 13.55 8.46 -11.51
N LYS A 10 14.15 8.26 -10.33
CA LYS A 10 13.54 7.46 -9.26
C LYS A 10 12.24 8.08 -8.77
N LEU A 11 12.21 9.39 -8.56
CA LEU A 11 10.99 10.11 -8.18
C LEU A 11 9.91 9.99 -9.26
N SER A 12 10.27 10.18 -10.53
CA SER A 12 9.36 10.02 -11.68
C SER A 12 8.76 8.61 -11.74
N GLN A 13 9.58 7.57 -11.51
CA GLN A 13 9.10 6.19 -11.45
C GLN A 13 8.10 5.96 -10.30
N ILE A 14 8.40 6.49 -9.11
CA ILE A 14 7.49 6.39 -7.94
C ILE A 14 6.18 7.12 -8.20
N LEU A 15 6.23 8.33 -8.77
CA LEU A 15 5.02 9.08 -9.12
C LEU A 15 4.18 8.35 -10.17
N LYS A 16 4.81 7.79 -11.22
CA LYS A 16 4.13 6.95 -12.22
C LYS A 16 3.52 5.69 -11.60
N LEU A 17 4.22 5.08 -10.64
CA LEU A 17 3.73 3.93 -9.89
C LEU A 17 2.51 4.29 -9.04
N LEU A 18 2.54 5.44 -8.38
CA LEU A 18 1.45 5.93 -7.53
C LEU A 18 0.35 6.65 -8.31
N GLY A 19 0.51 6.91 -9.60
CA GLY A 19 -0.53 7.49 -10.47
C GLY A 19 -1.73 6.57 -10.74
N ASP A 20 -1.93 5.53 -9.93
CA ASP A 20 -2.98 4.53 -10.04
C ASP A 20 -3.82 4.53 -8.77
N LYS A 21 -5.14 4.65 -8.97
CA LYS A 21 -6.10 4.81 -7.88
C LYS A 21 -6.01 3.66 -6.87
N THR A 22 -5.94 2.42 -7.34
CA THR A 22 -5.85 1.23 -6.47
C THR A 22 -4.61 1.28 -5.60
N ARG A 23 -3.44 1.61 -6.17
CA ARG A 23 -2.18 1.72 -5.40
C ARG A 23 -2.21 2.86 -4.40
N LEU A 24 -2.76 4.04 -4.73
CA LEU A 24 -2.93 5.12 -3.75
C LEU A 24 -3.84 4.69 -2.61
N THR A 25 -4.94 4.03 -2.92
CA THR A 25 -5.87 3.53 -1.91
C THR A 25 -5.20 2.46 -1.03
N ILE A 26 -4.42 1.52 -1.61
CA ILE A 26 -3.63 0.56 -0.82
C ILE A 26 -2.69 1.31 0.12
N MET A 27 -1.90 2.26 -0.39
CA MET A 27 -0.97 3.03 0.43
C MET A 27 -1.67 3.78 1.58
N LYS A 28 -2.87 4.33 1.33
CA LYS A 28 -3.69 4.98 2.35
C LYS A 28 -4.18 3.98 3.40
N LEU A 29 -4.66 2.82 2.99
CA LEU A 29 -5.13 1.77 3.91
C LEU A 29 -4.00 1.21 4.79
N LEU A 30 -2.76 1.22 4.28
CA LEU A 30 -1.56 0.75 4.98
C LEU A 30 -0.88 1.81 5.86
N GLU A 31 -1.35 3.07 5.83
CA GLU A 31 -0.70 4.22 6.48
C GLU A 31 -0.46 3.98 7.97
N ASN A 32 -1.48 3.51 8.68
CA ASN A 32 -1.46 3.37 10.14
C ASN A 32 -1.58 1.91 10.62
N GLN A 33 -1.89 0.98 9.72
CA GLN A 33 -2.10 -0.42 10.08
C GLN A 33 -1.66 -1.32 8.94
N GLU A 34 -0.96 -2.42 9.27
CA GLU A 34 -0.71 -3.46 8.30
C GLU A 34 -2.01 -4.18 7.90
N ARG A 35 -2.09 -4.67 6.67
CA ARG A 35 -3.27 -5.39 6.16
C ARG A 35 -2.87 -6.70 5.48
N CYS A 36 -3.65 -7.74 5.71
CA CYS A 36 -3.56 -9.00 4.99
C CYS A 36 -4.00 -8.82 3.53
N VAL A 37 -3.41 -9.60 2.61
CA VAL A 37 -3.82 -9.62 1.20
C VAL A 37 -5.32 -9.91 1.05
N CYS A 38 -5.89 -10.77 1.90
CA CYS A 38 -7.30 -11.14 1.86
C CYS A 38 -8.23 -9.95 2.20
N GLU A 39 -7.83 -9.10 3.14
CA GLU A 39 -8.57 -7.86 3.46
C GLU A 39 -8.63 -6.93 2.26
N LEU A 40 -7.50 -6.78 1.57
CA LEU A 40 -7.41 -5.91 0.38
C LEU A 40 -8.24 -6.47 -0.78
N VAL A 41 -8.20 -7.80 -0.99
CA VAL A 41 -9.06 -8.48 -1.98
C VAL A 41 -10.53 -8.19 -1.74
N GLU A 42 -10.96 -8.33 -0.49
CA GLU A 42 -12.35 -8.11 -0.11
C GLU A 42 -12.75 -6.63 -0.23
N PHE A 43 -11.86 -5.70 0.17
CA PHE A 43 -12.08 -4.26 0.05
C PHE A 43 -12.23 -3.80 -1.39
N PHE A 44 -11.33 -4.23 -2.28
CA PHE A 44 -11.34 -3.79 -3.67
C PHE A 44 -12.31 -4.59 -4.56
N LYS A 45 -12.84 -5.72 -4.08
CA LYS A 45 -13.64 -6.68 -4.87
C LYS A 45 -12.90 -7.11 -6.15
N MET A 46 -11.58 -7.26 -6.03
CA MET A 46 -10.67 -7.66 -7.10
C MET A 46 -10.10 -9.05 -6.83
N SER A 47 -9.68 -9.77 -7.86
CA SER A 47 -9.04 -11.08 -7.66
C SER A 47 -7.72 -10.96 -6.90
N GLN A 48 -7.37 -12.00 -6.13
CA GLN A 48 -6.10 -12.06 -5.42
C GLN A 48 -4.88 -11.85 -6.32
N PRO A 49 -4.75 -12.45 -7.52
CA PRO A 49 -3.64 -12.17 -8.43
C PRO A 49 -3.52 -10.68 -8.80
N SER A 50 -4.65 -9.98 -8.94
CA SER A 50 -4.66 -8.56 -9.27
C SER A 50 -4.13 -7.71 -8.12
N ILE A 51 -4.61 -7.95 -6.89
CA ILE A 51 -4.12 -7.26 -5.68
C ILE A 51 -2.64 -7.57 -5.42
N SER A 52 -2.25 -8.84 -5.53
CA SER A 52 -0.84 -9.26 -5.40
C SER A 52 0.06 -8.57 -6.43
N GLN A 53 -0.40 -8.33 -7.65
CA GLN A 53 0.36 -7.60 -8.65
C GLN A 53 0.58 -6.12 -8.26
N HIS A 54 -0.43 -5.45 -7.67
CA HIS A 54 -0.26 -4.09 -7.16
C HIS A 54 0.75 -4.05 -5.99
N LEU A 55 0.60 -4.96 -5.02
CA LEU A 55 1.48 -5.06 -3.85
C LEU A 55 2.92 -5.38 -4.24
N ARG A 56 3.12 -6.30 -5.20
CA ARG A 56 4.45 -6.61 -5.73
C ARG A 56 5.13 -5.38 -6.32
N LYS A 57 4.44 -4.61 -7.16
CA LYS A 57 5.02 -3.38 -7.73
C LYS A 57 5.38 -2.34 -6.66
N LEU A 58 4.56 -2.21 -5.61
CA LEU A 58 4.86 -1.31 -4.47
C LEU A 58 6.06 -1.81 -3.66
N LYS A 59 6.19 -3.13 -3.45
CA LYS A 59 7.30 -3.78 -2.75
C LYS A 59 8.60 -3.66 -3.53
N ASP A 60 8.57 -3.91 -4.84
CA ASP A 60 9.73 -3.80 -5.73
C ASP A 60 10.26 -2.35 -5.76
N ALA A 61 9.38 -1.36 -5.61
CA ALA A 61 9.75 0.06 -5.43
C ALA A 61 10.17 0.42 -4.00
N GLY A 62 10.15 -0.53 -3.06
CA GLY A 62 10.52 -0.33 -1.66
C GLY A 62 9.53 0.51 -0.85
N LEU A 63 8.31 0.74 -1.33
CA LEU A 63 7.31 1.58 -0.65
C LEU A 63 6.55 0.82 0.45
N VAL A 64 6.41 -0.49 0.29
CA VAL A 64 5.79 -1.39 1.26
C VAL A 64 6.73 -2.54 1.59
N LYS A 65 6.52 -3.14 2.76
CA LYS A 65 7.16 -4.39 3.19
C LYS A 65 6.10 -5.43 3.49
N GLU A 66 6.47 -6.70 3.41
CA GLU A 66 5.59 -7.81 3.75
C GLU A 66 6.08 -8.53 5.01
N ASN A 67 5.13 -9.07 5.77
CA ASN A 67 5.38 -9.94 6.91
C ASN A 67 4.49 -11.18 6.80
N ARG A 68 5.10 -12.37 6.84
CA ARG A 68 4.36 -13.63 6.74
C ARG A 68 4.05 -14.18 8.14
N ARG A 69 2.78 -14.47 8.38
CA ARG A 69 2.28 -15.06 9.63
C ARG A 69 1.50 -16.32 9.29
N GLY A 70 2.14 -17.48 9.45
CA GLY A 70 1.61 -18.76 8.98
C GLY A 70 1.37 -18.76 7.47
N GLN A 71 0.12 -18.96 7.06
CA GLN A 71 -0.30 -18.92 5.65
C GLN A 71 -0.61 -17.50 5.13
N TRP A 72 -0.72 -16.52 6.02
CA TRP A 72 -1.13 -15.16 5.69
C TRP A 72 0.06 -14.25 5.40
N ILE A 73 -0.13 -13.30 4.49
CA ILE A 73 0.87 -12.28 4.16
C ILE A 73 0.25 -10.92 4.45
N PHE A 74 0.89 -10.18 5.34
CA PHE A 74 0.53 -8.82 5.72
C PHE A 74 1.46 -7.83 5.05
N TYR A 75 0.94 -6.70 4.60
CA TYR A 75 1.72 -5.59 4.07
C TYR A 75 1.61 -4.37 4.98
N SER A 76 2.68 -3.60 5.07
CA SER A 76 2.72 -2.29 5.75
C SER A 76 3.57 -1.31 4.94
N VAL A 77 3.38 -0.02 5.15
CA VAL A 77 4.29 1.00 4.59
C VAL A 77 5.71 0.70 5.10
N ASN A 78 6.70 0.87 4.22
CA ASN A 78 8.10 0.66 4.56
C ASN A 78 8.73 1.94 5.15
N PRO A 79 8.96 2.03 6.48
CA PRO A 79 9.56 3.21 7.09
C PRO A 79 11.02 3.42 6.71
N SER A 80 11.70 2.39 6.19
CA SER A 80 13.08 2.46 5.73
C SER A 80 13.20 2.90 4.26
N SER A 81 12.10 3.25 3.60
CA SER A 81 12.13 3.78 2.24
C SER A 81 12.79 5.16 2.22
N ALA A 82 13.71 5.38 1.27
CA ALA A 82 14.32 6.70 1.06
C ALA A 82 13.28 7.79 0.70
N GLN A 83 12.08 7.40 0.26
CA GLN A 83 10.99 8.33 -0.08
C GLN A 83 9.91 8.41 1.00
N TYR A 84 10.11 7.80 2.18
CA TYR A 84 9.07 7.65 3.20
C TYR A 84 8.38 8.97 3.56
N GLU A 85 9.14 10.04 3.86
CA GLU A 85 8.55 11.35 4.19
C GLU A 85 7.70 11.94 3.08
N PHE A 86 8.14 11.81 1.82
CA PHE A 86 7.38 12.27 0.66
C PHE A 86 6.08 11.47 0.52
N ILE A 87 6.15 10.15 0.68
CA ILE A 87 4.99 9.26 0.60
C ILE A 87 3.98 9.60 1.69
N GLN A 88 4.41 9.82 2.93
CA GLN A 88 3.55 10.22 4.05
C GLN A 88 2.80 11.52 3.76
N LYS A 89 3.49 12.53 3.20
CA LYS A 89 2.86 13.79 2.78
C LYS A 89 1.86 13.57 1.64
N LEU A 90 2.18 12.69 0.69
CA LEU A 90 1.30 12.40 -0.44
C LEU A 90 0.03 11.66 -0.02
N ILE A 91 0.14 10.61 0.82
CA ILE A 91 -1.02 9.84 1.30
C ILE A 91 -1.90 10.64 2.26
N ALA A 92 -1.38 11.68 2.91
CA ALA A 92 -2.18 12.61 3.70
C ALA A 92 -3.25 13.35 2.86
N PHE A 93 -3.01 13.53 1.55
CA PHE A 93 -3.99 14.11 0.63
C PHE A 93 -4.97 13.09 0.03
N VAL A 94 -4.74 11.80 0.23
CA VAL A 94 -5.65 10.75 -0.25
C VAL A 94 -6.83 10.65 0.71
N PRO A 95 -8.09 10.77 0.23
CA PRO A 95 -9.27 10.67 1.09
C PRO A 95 -9.28 9.37 1.88
N SER A 96 -9.55 9.45 3.19
CA SER A 96 -9.59 8.27 4.03
C SER A 96 -10.69 7.31 3.57
N GLN A 97 -10.45 6.01 3.80
CA GLN A 97 -11.39 4.94 3.44
C GLN A 97 -11.88 4.21 4.69
N ASP A 98 -11.84 4.90 5.83
CA ASP A 98 -12.01 4.30 7.17
C ASP A 98 -13.41 3.68 7.31
N HIS A 99 -14.44 4.37 6.81
CA HIS A 99 -15.81 3.85 6.81
C HIS A 99 -15.95 2.53 6.05
N ALA A 100 -15.34 2.41 4.87
CA ALA A 100 -15.41 1.20 4.06
C ALA A 100 -14.68 0.02 4.72
N MET A 101 -13.59 0.30 5.46
CA MET A 101 -12.85 -0.74 6.16
C MET A 101 -13.55 -1.16 7.47
N GLU A 102 -14.11 -0.23 8.24
CA GLU A 102 -14.89 -0.54 9.45
C GLU A 102 -16.08 -1.45 9.17
N GLU A 103 -16.76 -1.26 8.04
CA GLU A 103 -17.86 -2.13 7.63
C GLU A 103 -17.42 -3.57 7.36
N LEU A 104 -16.21 -3.76 6.82
CA LEU A 104 -15.66 -5.10 6.56
C LEU A 104 -15.27 -5.81 7.86
N SER A 105 -14.68 -5.07 8.81
CA SER A 105 -14.37 -5.57 10.16
C SER A 105 -15.63 -6.03 10.89
N LYS A 106 -16.70 -5.22 10.84
CA LYS A 106 -17.99 -5.50 11.50
C LYS A 106 -18.74 -6.70 10.92
N LYS A 107 -18.49 -7.05 9.64
CA LYS A 107 -19.11 -8.21 8.99
C LYS A 107 -18.45 -9.55 9.37
N GLY A 108 -17.37 -9.56 10.17
CA GLY A 108 -16.70 -10.80 10.58
C GLY A 108 -16.03 -11.54 9.42
N VAL A 109 -15.83 -10.89 8.27
CA VAL A 109 -15.28 -11.49 7.03
C VAL A 109 -13.75 -11.63 7.12
N ILE A 110 -13.13 -11.01 8.12
CA ILE A 110 -11.68 -10.92 8.26
C ILE A 110 -11.29 -11.43 9.66
N SER A 111 -10.86 -12.69 9.72
CA SER A 111 -10.08 -13.24 10.83
C SER A 111 -8.86 -13.89 10.21
N CYS A 112 -7.82 -13.08 9.98
CA CYS A 112 -6.51 -13.56 9.60
C CYS A 112 -5.64 -13.53 10.86
N GLU A 113 -5.72 -14.59 11.66
CA GLU A 113 -4.79 -14.88 12.76
C GLU A 113 -3.83 -16.00 12.38
#